data_AF-A0A7C0ZKE8-F1
#
_entry.id   AF-A0A7C0ZKE8-F1
#
_cell.length_a   1.000
_cell.length_b   1.000
_cell.length_c   1.000
_cell.angle_alpha   90.00
_cell.angle_beta   90.00
_cell.angle_gamma   90.00
#
_symmetry.space_group_name_H-M   'P 1'
#
loop_
_entity.id
_entity.type
_entity.pdbx_description
1 polymer ?
#
loop_
_entity_poly.entity_id
_entity_poly.type
_entity_poly.pdbx_seq_one_letter_code
_entity_poly.pdbx_strand_id
1 'polypeptide(L)'
;MALYFPAQYNSTSYRTFYDSLTPVEKIRFHREFVGVTYKRRFLHLKATHSKQPFKDNLAIAGKNLHDKMAISWFTWRHQELLPAYLSLIFRHYLFGFLVQFTQASRWMDLPQPSPSCYWATPINLVVLRWMNRHRDACQRALEPLITQVIEEENRHLFIYCLLALKAARELFEPEQLAAEANECRSLLLPGNTPLGIEMEFSNLGRYATFDKIGKGLDFQDPFHNMEYYSAFVLDDVTWRLGGYVDTHVRGRRLFTLSRFGGFYEYCLVRIDYPRKYSLPLTTDPAVAANMIREAIDFVREIKPHSLHLNIEHRGLGEVKPVLDDYLCLLMLGGDLGRDEEGRLREKRLAGNELRGVIQRRHHLSFFEEVKKEVVEYSFLRLWRHGDRDYDYLPVIMAFKGFQYGYNMDLSCRDQVQGMLHWAQNPRPLPESSISRFVATVKSGLQCEGAHPRQLILQQGEKILTVLQKWNQWLAAEQRKICSVLVVGYGLQLMEVIDLLAPICPA
;
A
#
# COMPACT_ATOMS: atom_id res chain seq x y z
N MET A 1 5.78 -38.81 -13.22
CA MET A 1 4.35 -38.40 -13.20
C MET A 1 4.23 -37.00 -13.77
N ALA A 2 3.24 -36.76 -14.64
CA ALA A 2 3.11 -35.51 -15.40
C ALA A 2 2.31 -34.46 -14.62
N LEU A 3 2.94 -33.32 -14.31
CA LEU A 3 2.24 -32.10 -13.93
C LEU A 3 1.56 -31.50 -15.18
N TYR A 4 0.46 -30.76 -14.98
CA TYR A 4 -0.33 -30.22 -16.08
C TYR A 4 0.50 -29.35 -17.04
N PHE A 5 0.27 -29.53 -18.34
CA PHE A 5 0.72 -28.63 -19.40
C PHE A 5 -0.39 -28.56 -20.47
N PRO A 6 -0.76 -27.37 -20.99
CA PRO A 6 -1.86 -27.26 -21.94
C PRO A 6 -1.51 -27.91 -23.28
N ALA A 7 -2.37 -28.83 -23.73
CA ALA A 7 -2.12 -29.62 -24.94
C ALA A 7 -1.96 -28.77 -26.21
N GLN A 8 -2.63 -27.60 -26.26
CA GLN A 8 -2.55 -26.64 -27.36
C GLN A 8 -1.15 -26.09 -27.61
N TYR A 9 -0.23 -26.20 -26.65
CA TYR A 9 1.15 -25.73 -26.78
C TYR A 9 2.17 -26.86 -26.99
N ASN A 10 1.72 -28.12 -27.17
CA ASN A 10 2.62 -29.27 -27.28
C ASN A 10 3.63 -29.17 -28.45
N SER A 11 3.25 -28.50 -29.54
CA SER A 11 4.08 -28.31 -30.74
C SER A 11 4.83 -26.97 -30.74
N THR A 12 4.92 -26.28 -29.60
CA THR A 12 5.56 -24.95 -29.48
C THR A 12 6.85 -25.03 -28.67
N SER A 13 7.67 -23.98 -28.76
CA SER A 13 8.88 -23.83 -27.94
C SER A 13 8.58 -23.82 -26.42
N TYR A 14 7.37 -23.44 -26.00
CA TYR A 14 6.94 -23.49 -24.61
C TYR A 14 6.96 -24.90 -24.04
N ARG A 15 6.58 -25.90 -24.85
CA ARG A 15 6.61 -27.30 -24.41
C ARG A 15 8.04 -27.77 -24.23
N THR A 16 8.92 -27.46 -25.18
CA THR A 16 10.35 -27.78 -25.10
C THR A 16 10.96 -27.17 -23.84
N PHE A 17 10.68 -25.90 -23.56
CA PHE A 17 11.16 -25.24 -22.35
C PHE A 17 10.58 -25.88 -21.08
N TYR A 18 9.26 -26.11 -21.01
CA TYR A 18 8.63 -26.76 -19.86
C TYR A 18 9.20 -28.15 -19.61
N ASP A 19 9.43 -28.93 -20.66
CA ASP A 19 10.01 -30.28 -20.53
C ASP A 19 11.46 -30.24 -20.03
N SER A 20 12.22 -29.19 -20.34
CA SER A 20 13.58 -28.98 -19.81
C SER A 20 13.62 -28.66 -18.31
N LEU A 21 12.49 -28.28 -17.70
CA LEU A 21 12.42 -27.98 -16.26
C LEU A 21 12.58 -29.25 -15.43
N THR A 22 13.34 -29.13 -14.34
CA THR A 22 13.43 -30.18 -13.31
C THR A 22 12.08 -30.41 -12.63
N PRO A 23 11.85 -31.59 -12.01
CA PRO A 23 10.62 -31.84 -11.25
C PRO A 23 10.33 -30.79 -10.16
N VAL A 24 11.36 -30.24 -9.52
CA VAL A 24 11.23 -29.21 -8.48
C VAL A 24 10.78 -27.88 -9.09
N GLU A 25 11.36 -27.48 -10.22
CA GLU A 25 10.96 -26.27 -10.94
C GLU A 25 9.52 -26.36 -11.45
N LYS A 26 9.11 -27.52 -11.99
CA LYS A 26 7.71 -27.72 -12.39
C LYS A 26 6.75 -27.55 -11.21
N ILE A 27 7.11 -28.03 -10.02
CA ILE A 27 6.30 -27.82 -8.81
C ILE A 27 6.26 -26.33 -8.42
N ARG A 28 7.38 -25.61 -8.48
CA ARG A 28 7.46 -24.17 -8.18
C ARG A 28 6.64 -23.33 -9.16
N PHE A 29 6.75 -23.65 -10.44
CA PHE A 29 5.94 -23.10 -11.53
C PHE A 29 4.45 -23.25 -11.23
N HIS A 30 3.98 -24.48 -11.00
CA HIS A 30 2.58 -24.74 -10.69
C HIS A 30 2.14 -24.05 -9.40
N ARG A 31 3.00 -23.97 -8.38
CA ARG A 31 2.72 -23.24 -7.14
C ARG A 31 2.53 -21.74 -7.38
N GLU A 32 3.28 -21.14 -8.30
CA GLU A 32 3.12 -19.72 -8.65
C GLU A 32 1.86 -19.52 -9.48
N PHE A 33 1.70 -20.30 -10.56
CA PHE A 33 0.58 -20.17 -11.49
C PHE A 33 -0.77 -20.38 -10.79
N VAL A 34 -0.86 -21.43 -9.98
CA VAL A 34 -2.07 -21.74 -9.21
C VAL A 34 -2.28 -20.73 -8.06
N GLY A 35 -1.21 -20.08 -7.62
CA GLY A 35 -1.21 -19.11 -6.52
C GLY A 35 -1.55 -19.72 -5.15
N VAL A 36 -1.41 -18.90 -4.10
CA VAL A 36 -1.85 -19.30 -2.74
C VAL A 36 -3.37 -19.16 -2.55
N THR A 37 -4.05 -18.45 -3.45
CA THR A 37 -5.52 -18.39 -3.50
C THR A 37 -6.14 -19.80 -3.62
N TYR A 38 -5.49 -20.69 -4.37
CA TYR A 38 -5.88 -22.11 -4.42
C TYR A 38 -5.44 -22.90 -3.18
N LYS A 39 -4.32 -22.55 -2.54
CA LYS A 39 -3.87 -23.16 -1.27
C LYS A 39 -4.86 -22.89 -0.11
N ARG A 40 -5.54 -21.74 -0.13
CA ARG A 40 -6.63 -21.38 0.81
C ARG A 40 -7.96 -22.08 0.46
N ARG A 41 -8.30 -22.19 -0.84
CA ARG A 41 -9.37 -23.09 -1.31
C ARG A 41 -9.07 -24.56 -0.97
N PHE A 42 -7.81 -24.94 -0.81
CA PHE A 42 -7.39 -26.27 -0.35
C PHE A 42 -7.69 -26.53 1.13
N LEU A 43 -7.60 -25.52 2.00
CA LEU A 43 -8.09 -25.63 3.38
C LEU A 43 -9.62 -25.78 3.41
N HIS A 44 -10.33 -25.22 2.43
CA HIS A 44 -11.77 -25.47 2.24
C HIS A 44 -12.06 -26.91 1.79
N LEU A 45 -11.30 -27.44 0.82
CA LEU A 45 -11.41 -28.83 0.34
C LEU A 45 -10.92 -29.87 1.37
N LYS A 46 -10.11 -29.46 2.35
CA LYS A 46 -9.79 -30.31 3.50
C LYS A 46 -11.03 -30.59 4.37
N ALA A 47 -11.98 -29.65 4.42
CA ALA A 47 -13.29 -29.84 5.05
C ALA A 47 -14.30 -30.54 4.12
N THR A 48 -14.09 -30.49 2.80
CA THR A 48 -14.93 -31.16 1.77
C THR A 48 -14.09 -32.19 0.99
N HIS A 49 -13.84 -33.34 1.63
CA HIS A 49 -13.45 -34.61 0.99
C HIS A 49 -12.44 -34.57 -0.17
N SER A 50 -11.15 -34.34 0.11
CA SER A 50 -10.07 -34.85 -0.74
C SER A 50 -9.11 -35.73 0.06
N LYS A 51 -9.29 -37.06 -0.05
CA LYS A 51 -8.27 -38.06 0.35
C LYS A 51 -7.07 -38.09 -0.62
N GLN A 52 -7.03 -37.24 -1.65
CA GLN A 52 -6.02 -37.29 -2.71
C GLN A 52 -4.72 -36.56 -2.32
N PRO A 53 -3.55 -37.02 -2.80
CA PRO A 53 -2.27 -36.36 -2.63
C PRO A 53 -2.26 -34.91 -3.17
N PHE A 54 -1.47 -34.03 -2.54
CA PHE A 54 -1.30 -32.63 -2.94
C PHE A 54 -0.93 -32.45 -4.43
N LYS A 55 -0.17 -33.41 -4.99
CA LYS A 55 0.34 -33.35 -6.37
C LYS A 55 -0.71 -33.63 -7.44
N ASP A 56 -1.66 -34.55 -7.21
CA ASP A 56 -2.74 -34.84 -8.16
C ASP A 56 -3.72 -33.67 -8.27
N ASN A 57 -3.94 -33.00 -7.13
CA ASN A 57 -4.71 -31.79 -7.08
C ASN A 57 -4.07 -30.61 -7.84
N LEU A 58 -2.73 -30.54 -7.95
CA LEU A 58 -2.06 -29.50 -8.74
C LEU A 58 -2.32 -29.65 -10.23
N ALA A 59 -2.36 -30.87 -10.76
CA ALA A 59 -2.66 -31.11 -12.17
C ALA A 59 -4.11 -30.70 -12.51
N ILE A 60 -5.07 -31.09 -11.66
CA ILE A 60 -6.48 -30.71 -11.81
C ILE A 60 -6.66 -29.19 -11.67
N ALA A 61 -6.01 -28.59 -10.67
CA ALA A 61 -6.03 -27.15 -10.46
C ALA A 61 -5.45 -26.38 -11.65
N GLY A 62 -4.28 -26.80 -12.14
CA GLY A 62 -3.62 -26.20 -13.28
C GLY A 62 -4.51 -26.20 -14.53
N LYS A 63 -5.17 -27.32 -14.83
CA LYS A 63 -6.13 -27.40 -15.94
C LYS A 63 -7.29 -26.42 -15.75
N ASN A 64 -7.97 -26.48 -14.61
CA ASN A 64 -9.13 -25.63 -14.33
C ASN A 64 -8.79 -24.13 -14.32
N LEU A 65 -7.57 -23.78 -13.93
CA LEU A 65 -7.10 -22.39 -13.91
C LEU A 65 -6.61 -21.92 -15.27
N HIS A 66 -5.97 -22.77 -16.09
CA HIS A 66 -5.56 -22.40 -17.45
C HIS A 66 -6.72 -21.88 -18.30
N ASP A 67 -7.88 -22.52 -18.20
CA ASP A 67 -9.08 -22.11 -18.93
C ASP A 67 -9.68 -20.79 -18.40
N LYS A 68 -9.50 -20.51 -17.11
CA LYS A 68 -10.03 -19.30 -16.43
C LYS A 68 -9.08 -18.11 -16.52
N MET A 69 -7.78 -18.36 -16.46
CA MET A 69 -6.70 -17.38 -16.46
C MET A 69 -6.25 -17.10 -17.90
N ALA A 70 -7.22 -16.72 -18.71
CA ALA A 70 -7.02 -16.29 -20.09
C ALA A 70 -7.66 -14.92 -20.27
N ILE A 71 -6.89 -13.96 -20.77
CA ILE A 71 -7.41 -12.62 -21.08
C ILE A 71 -8.43 -12.79 -22.20
N SER A 72 -9.63 -12.23 -22.04
CA SER A 72 -10.69 -12.38 -23.04
C SER A 72 -10.23 -11.79 -24.39
N TRP A 73 -10.69 -12.36 -25.50
CA TRP A 73 -10.33 -11.82 -26.82
C TRP A 73 -10.83 -10.37 -27.02
N PHE A 74 -11.97 -10.01 -26.41
CA PHE A 74 -12.46 -8.63 -26.41
C PHE A 74 -11.50 -7.68 -25.72
N THR A 75 -10.96 -8.07 -24.57
CA THR A 75 -9.94 -7.31 -23.85
C THR A 75 -8.65 -7.23 -24.65
N TRP A 76 -8.24 -8.35 -25.28
CA TRP A 76 -7.01 -8.43 -26.06
C TRP A 76 -6.98 -7.50 -27.28
N ARG A 77 -8.15 -7.16 -27.85
CA ARG A 77 -8.25 -6.21 -28.97
C ARG A 77 -7.87 -4.78 -28.60
N HIS A 78 -7.84 -4.45 -27.31
CA HIS A 78 -7.33 -3.18 -26.80
C HIS A 78 -5.79 -3.24 -26.73
N GLN A 79 -5.15 -3.22 -27.90
CA GLN A 79 -3.70 -3.36 -28.07
C GLN A 79 -2.92 -2.28 -27.30
N GLU A 80 -3.50 -1.10 -27.16
CA GLU A 80 -2.96 0.02 -26.38
C GLU A 80 -2.80 -0.30 -24.89
N LEU A 81 -3.63 -1.18 -24.33
CA LEU A 81 -3.61 -1.55 -22.91
C LEU A 81 -2.60 -2.66 -22.62
N LEU A 82 -2.29 -3.50 -23.61
CA LEU A 82 -1.52 -4.74 -23.41
C LEU A 82 -0.15 -4.47 -22.77
N PRO A 83 0.69 -3.52 -23.23
CA PRO A 83 2.05 -3.37 -22.70
C PRO A 83 2.08 -3.08 -21.20
N ALA A 84 1.21 -2.17 -20.71
CA ALA A 84 1.20 -1.76 -19.31
C ALA A 84 0.68 -2.87 -18.39
N TYR A 85 -0.44 -3.51 -18.75
CA TYR A 85 -1.02 -4.60 -17.97
C TYR A 85 -0.15 -5.86 -17.99
N LEU A 86 0.40 -6.23 -19.16
CA LEU A 86 1.32 -7.36 -19.25
C LEU A 86 2.62 -7.08 -18.48
N SER A 87 3.16 -5.86 -18.52
CA SER A 87 4.31 -5.48 -17.68
C SER A 87 4.01 -5.73 -16.20
N LEU A 88 2.84 -5.31 -15.71
CA LEU A 88 2.43 -5.55 -14.33
C LEU A 88 2.31 -7.05 -14.03
N ILE A 89 1.69 -7.83 -14.93
CA ILE A 89 1.52 -9.29 -14.77
C ILE A 89 2.88 -10.01 -14.69
N PHE A 90 3.75 -9.78 -15.68
CA PHE A 90 5.07 -10.40 -15.74
C PHE A 90 5.93 -10.01 -14.54
N ARG A 91 5.88 -8.74 -14.12
CA ARG A 91 6.61 -8.25 -12.95
C ARG A 91 6.17 -8.95 -11.67
N HIS A 92 4.87 -9.17 -11.48
CA HIS A 92 4.35 -9.92 -10.32
C HIS A 92 4.72 -11.41 -10.35
N TYR A 93 4.69 -12.06 -11.52
CA TYR A 93 5.16 -13.45 -11.63
C TYR A 93 6.67 -13.57 -11.37
N LEU A 94 7.48 -12.66 -11.93
CA LEU A 94 8.92 -12.59 -11.67
C LEU A 94 9.19 -12.42 -10.17
N PHE A 95 8.50 -11.47 -9.52
CA PHE A 95 8.56 -11.29 -8.07
C PHE A 95 8.26 -12.59 -7.33
N GLY A 96 7.19 -13.29 -7.71
CA GLY A 96 6.81 -14.55 -7.10
C GLY A 96 7.89 -15.63 -7.21
N PHE A 97 8.49 -15.81 -8.39
CA PHE A 97 9.56 -16.77 -8.58
C PHE A 97 10.83 -16.43 -7.82
N LEU A 98 11.24 -15.17 -7.82
CA LEU A 98 12.40 -14.72 -7.04
C LEU A 98 12.17 -14.99 -5.53
N VAL A 99 10.97 -14.72 -5.00
CA VAL A 99 10.62 -15.12 -3.61
C VAL A 99 10.75 -16.62 -3.41
N GLN A 100 10.26 -17.44 -4.34
CA GLN A 100 10.36 -18.90 -4.21
C GLN A 100 11.82 -19.40 -4.24
N PHE A 101 12.66 -18.81 -5.08
CA PHE A 101 14.07 -19.15 -5.20
C PHE A 101 14.85 -18.71 -3.97
N THR A 102 14.64 -17.47 -3.52
CA THR A 102 15.22 -16.94 -2.28
C THR A 102 14.85 -17.80 -1.08
N GLN A 103 13.60 -18.26 -1.00
CA GLN A 103 13.14 -19.12 0.10
C GLN A 103 13.81 -20.50 0.09
N ALA A 104 14.17 -21.00 -1.09
CA ALA A 104 14.76 -22.32 -1.26
C ALA A 104 16.27 -22.35 -0.96
N SER A 105 16.94 -21.20 -0.98
CA SER A 105 18.37 -21.09 -0.69
C SER A 105 18.64 -21.21 0.80
N ARG A 106 18.91 -22.43 1.25
CA ARG A 106 19.12 -22.77 2.67
C ARG A 106 20.28 -22.05 3.35
N TRP A 107 21.23 -21.54 2.59
CA TRP A 107 22.39 -20.82 3.10
C TRP A 107 22.14 -19.31 3.26
N MET A 108 21.04 -18.79 2.69
CA MET A 108 20.65 -17.40 2.92
C MET A 108 19.99 -17.29 4.28
N ASP A 109 20.63 -16.51 5.16
CA ASP A 109 20.06 -16.18 6.45
C ASP A 109 19.04 -15.03 6.27
N LEU A 110 17.76 -15.40 6.14
CA LEU A 110 16.66 -14.45 5.95
C LEU A 110 16.20 -13.86 7.28
N PRO A 111 15.74 -12.58 7.30
CA PRO A 111 15.14 -12.02 8.50
C PRO A 111 13.92 -12.85 8.92
N GLN A 112 13.81 -13.13 10.21
CA GLN A 112 12.71 -13.94 10.74
C GLN A 112 11.40 -13.15 10.71
N PRO A 113 10.26 -13.79 10.39
CA PRO A 113 8.97 -13.13 10.46
C PRO A 113 8.58 -12.82 11.90
N SER A 114 7.86 -11.72 12.10
CA SER A 114 7.28 -11.40 13.41
C SER A 114 6.27 -12.48 13.84
N PRO A 115 6.22 -12.84 15.14
CA PRO A 115 5.21 -13.76 15.66
C PRO A 115 3.77 -13.32 15.32
N SER A 116 2.90 -14.28 15.03
CA SER A 116 1.49 -14.07 14.67
C SER A 116 1.25 -13.15 13.45
N CYS A 117 2.29 -12.82 12.67
CA CYS A 117 2.21 -12.01 11.46
C CYS A 117 2.43 -12.85 10.20
N TYR A 118 2.27 -12.24 9.03
CA TYR A 118 2.45 -12.94 7.76
C TYR A 118 3.89 -13.40 7.57
N TRP A 119 4.08 -14.73 7.49
CA TRP A 119 5.42 -15.36 7.48
C TRP A 119 6.29 -14.99 6.28
N ALA A 120 5.69 -14.56 5.17
CA ALA A 120 6.44 -14.21 3.95
C ALA A 120 6.80 -12.72 3.89
N THR A 121 6.41 -11.90 4.87
CA THR A 121 6.71 -10.47 4.88
C THR A 121 8.20 -10.17 4.71
N PRO A 122 9.12 -10.80 5.47
CA PRO A 122 10.54 -10.42 5.36
C PRO A 122 11.13 -10.77 3.99
N ILE A 123 10.80 -11.94 3.45
CA ILE A 123 11.32 -12.37 2.15
C ILE A 123 10.71 -11.56 1.00
N ASN A 124 9.43 -11.17 1.11
CA ASN A 124 8.80 -10.27 0.16
C ASN A 124 9.54 -8.92 0.14
N LEU A 125 9.89 -8.38 1.31
CA LEU A 125 10.66 -7.13 1.39
C LEU A 125 12.04 -7.26 0.75
N VAL A 126 12.79 -8.33 1.06
CA VAL A 126 14.13 -8.58 0.47
C VAL A 126 14.06 -8.60 -1.06
N VAL A 127 13.09 -9.32 -1.63
CA VAL A 127 12.99 -9.44 -3.09
C VAL A 127 12.49 -8.15 -3.73
N LEU A 128 11.54 -7.43 -3.11
CA LEU A 128 11.08 -6.13 -3.62
C LEU A 128 12.22 -5.11 -3.67
N ARG A 129 13.00 -5.04 -2.59
CA ARG A 129 14.24 -4.24 -2.52
C ARG A 129 15.21 -4.58 -3.65
N TRP A 130 15.48 -5.87 -3.84
CA TRP A 130 16.37 -6.32 -4.91
C TRP A 130 15.84 -5.93 -6.29
N MET A 131 14.56 -6.20 -6.57
CA MET A 131 13.93 -5.89 -7.86
C MET A 131 13.91 -4.39 -8.15
N ASN A 132 13.65 -3.56 -7.14
CA ASN A 132 13.63 -2.11 -7.30
C ASN A 132 15.02 -1.55 -7.61
N ARG A 133 16.08 -2.11 -7.00
CA ARG A 133 17.47 -1.74 -7.33
C ARG A 133 17.95 -2.26 -8.68
N HIS A 134 17.42 -3.40 -9.13
CA HIS A 134 17.75 -4.04 -10.41
C HIS A 134 16.66 -3.84 -11.46
N ARG A 135 15.91 -2.73 -11.36
CA ARG A 135 14.72 -2.48 -12.18
C ARG A 135 15.01 -2.57 -13.67
N ASP A 136 16.09 -1.95 -14.12
CA ASP A 136 16.44 -1.92 -15.55
C ASP A 136 16.81 -3.31 -16.07
N ALA A 137 17.48 -4.13 -15.25
CA ALA A 137 17.77 -5.51 -15.60
C ALA A 137 16.49 -6.35 -15.67
N CYS A 138 15.59 -6.19 -14.70
CA CYS A 138 14.28 -6.85 -14.71
C CYS A 138 13.47 -6.43 -15.95
N GLN A 139 13.40 -5.14 -16.25
CA GLN A 139 12.66 -4.63 -17.41
C GLN A 139 13.24 -5.17 -18.72
N ARG A 140 14.57 -5.12 -18.91
CA ARG A 140 15.23 -5.67 -20.10
C ARG A 140 14.98 -7.18 -20.28
N ALA A 141 14.86 -7.94 -19.20
CA ALA A 141 14.55 -9.35 -19.27
C ALA A 141 13.08 -9.63 -19.61
N LEU A 142 12.15 -8.77 -19.17
CA LEU A 142 10.72 -8.96 -19.37
C LEU A 142 10.19 -8.42 -20.70
N GLU A 143 10.76 -7.33 -21.21
CA GLU A 143 10.25 -6.64 -22.41
C GLU A 143 10.22 -7.51 -23.67
N PRO A 144 11.26 -8.32 -23.99
CA PRO A 144 11.19 -9.25 -25.13
C PRO A 144 10.11 -10.32 -24.94
N LEU A 145 9.86 -10.77 -23.71
CA LEU A 145 8.85 -11.79 -23.39
C LEU A 145 7.43 -11.23 -23.54
N ILE A 146 7.22 -9.97 -23.14
CA ILE A 146 5.96 -9.26 -23.34
C ILE A 146 5.70 -9.08 -24.83
N THR A 147 6.70 -8.65 -25.58
CA THR A 147 6.61 -8.48 -27.04
C THR A 147 6.27 -9.80 -27.72
N GLN A 148 6.97 -10.88 -27.36
CA GLN A 148 6.72 -12.23 -27.89
C GLN A 148 5.26 -12.66 -27.70
N VAL A 149 4.69 -12.51 -26.50
CA VAL A 149 3.31 -12.98 -26.27
C VAL A 149 2.26 -12.12 -26.96
N ILE A 150 2.55 -10.84 -27.19
CA ILE A 150 1.69 -9.96 -27.99
C ILE A 150 1.71 -10.40 -29.46
N GLU A 151 2.91 -10.59 -30.04
CA GLU A 151 3.10 -11.00 -31.44
C GLU A 151 2.51 -12.39 -31.73
N GLU A 152 2.60 -13.32 -30.78
CA GLU A 152 2.01 -14.65 -30.88
C GLU A 152 0.51 -14.69 -30.54
N GLU A 153 -0.11 -13.54 -30.23
CA GLU A 153 -1.50 -13.41 -29.74
C GLU A 153 -1.83 -14.36 -28.56
N ASN A 154 -0.83 -14.64 -27.72
CA ASN A 154 -0.99 -15.59 -26.63
C ASN A 154 -1.66 -14.93 -25.44
N ARG A 155 -2.91 -15.31 -25.15
CA ARG A 155 -3.75 -14.72 -24.09
C ARG A 155 -3.69 -15.43 -22.74
N HIS A 156 -2.91 -16.51 -22.62
CA HIS A 156 -2.98 -17.40 -21.46
C HIS A 156 -1.88 -17.11 -20.43
N LEU A 157 -2.28 -16.76 -19.21
CA LEU A 157 -1.34 -16.43 -18.11
C LEU A 157 -0.43 -17.60 -17.73
N PHE A 158 -0.82 -18.84 -18.04
CA PHE A 158 0.05 -20.02 -17.88
C PHE A 158 1.38 -19.82 -18.60
N ILE A 159 1.34 -19.28 -19.82
CA ILE A 159 2.53 -19.03 -20.63
C ILE A 159 3.32 -17.84 -20.09
N TYR A 160 2.64 -16.79 -19.62
CA TYR A 160 3.31 -15.63 -19.02
C TYR A 160 4.08 -16.05 -17.76
N CYS A 161 3.46 -16.87 -16.92
CA CYS A 161 4.09 -17.45 -15.74
C CYS A 161 5.29 -18.33 -16.11
N LEU A 162 5.19 -19.13 -17.18
CA LEU A 162 6.29 -19.98 -17.63
C LEU A 162 7.48 -19.16 -18.13
N LEU A 163 7.20 -18.11 -18.91
CA LEU A 163 8.22 -17.18 -19.40
C LEU A 163 8.83 -16.35 -18.26
N ALA A 164 8.03 -15.92 -17.28
CA ALA A 164 8.55 -15.24 -16.09
C ALA A 164 9.47 -16.14 -15.25
N LEU A 165 9.21 -17.45 -15.18
CA LEU A 165 10.14 -18.42 -14.58
C LEU A 165 11.47 -18.46 -15.34
N LYS A 166 11.43 -18.42 -16.67
CA LYS A 166 12.64 -18.35 -17.50
C LYS A 166 13.47 -17.12 -17.14
N ALA A 167 12.85 -15.93 -17.15
CA ALA A 167 13.52 -14.68 -16.76
C ALA A 167 14.05 -14.75 -15.32
N ALA A 168 13.28 -15.32 -14.39
CA ALA A 168 13.72 -15.47 -13.01
C ALA A 168 14.96 -16.36 -12.88
N ARG A 169 15.11 -17.41 -13.69
CA ARG A 169 16.32 -18.26 -13.67
C ARG A 169 17.57 -17.50 -14.11
N GLU A 170 17.41 -16.62 -15.10
CA GLU A 170 18.50 -15.82 -15.65
C GLU A 170 18.90 -14.67 -14.70
N LEU A 171 17.91 -14.09 -14.01
CA LEU A 171 18.10 -12.97 -13.10
C LEU A 171 18.48 -13.36 -11.66
N PHE A 172 18.25 -14.61 -11.26
CA PHE A 172 18.42 -15.00 -9.86
C PHE A 172 19.90 -15.08 -9.49
N GLU A 173 20.35 -14.06 -8.77
CA GLU A 173 21.68 -13.98 -8.19
C GLU A 173 21.62 -14.11 -6.66
N PRO A 174 21.89 -15.30 -6.12
CA PRO A 174 21.73 -15.56 -4.69
C PRO A 174 22.58 -14.67 -3.78
N GLU A 175 23.79 -14.31 -4.21
CA GLU A 175 24.72 -13.50 -3.41
C GLU A 175 24.21 -12.07 -3.25
N GLN A 176 23.66 -11.48 -4.32
CA GLN A 176 23.04 -10.16 -4.26
C GLN A 176 21.80 -10.16 -3.37
N LEU A 177 20.96 -11.19 -3.48
CA LEU A 177 19.78 -11.35 -2.61
C LEU A 177 20.17 -11.59 -1.15
N ALA A 178 21.28 -12.27 -0.88
CA ALA A 178 21.82 -12.43 0.46
C ALA A 178 22.32 -11.09 1.03
N ALA A 179 22.96 -10.25 0.21
CA ALA A 179 23.34 -8.89 0.59
C ALA A 179 22.11 -8.05 0.97
N GLU A 180 21.03 -8.16 0.20
CA GLU A 180 19.75 -7.51 0.51
C GLU A 180 19.11 -8.01 1.80
N ALA A 181 19.19 -9.31 2.06
CA ALA A 181 18.73 -9.90 3.31
C ALA A 181 19.53 -9.37 4.52
N ASN A 182 20.84 -9.22 4.37
CA ASN A 182 21.72 -8.64 5.40
C ASN A 182 21.40 -7.17 5.64
N GLU A 183 21.17 -6.38 4.56
CA GLU A 183 20.79 -4.98 4.70
C GLU A 183 19.42 -4.84 5.38
N CYS A 184 18.43 -5.65 5.00
CA CYS A 184 17.13 -5.69 5.69
C CYS A 184 17.28 -5.97 7.18
N ARG A 185 18.15 -6.92 7.54
CA ARG A 185 18.43 -7.27 8.93
C ARG A 185 19.01 -6.11 9.72
N SER A 186 19.94 -5.36 9.12
CA SER A 186 20.56 -4.19 9.76
C SER A 186 19.57 -3.05 10.04
N LEU A 187 18.43 -3.05 9.33
CA LEU A 187 17.37 -2.05 9.45
C LEU A 187 16.23 -2.48 10.37
N LEU A 188 16.25 -3.71 10.91
CA LEU A 188 15.20 -4.21 11.79
C LEU A 188 15.11 -3.37 13.06
N LEU A 189 13.87 -3.17 13.48
CA LEU A 189 13.51 -2.41 14.65
C LEU A 189 12.34 -3.12 15.34
N PRO A 190 12.57 -4.31 15.92
CA PRO A 190 11.49 -5.19 16.35
C PRO A 190 10.52 -4.51 17.32
N GLY A 191 9.22 -4.70 17.10
CA GLY A 191 8.14 -4.19 17.94
C GLY A 191 7.30 -5.32 18.56
N ASN A 192 6.39 -4.96 19.48
CA ASN A 192 5.52 -5.91 20.19
C ASN A 192 4.07 -5.90 19.68
N THR A 193 3.68 -4.85 18.95
CA THR A 193 2.30 -4.68 18.45
C THR A 193 2.21 -5.01 16.97
N PRO A 194 1.34 -5.94 16.56
CA PRO A 194 1.11 -6.23 15.15
C PRO A 194 0.56 -5.01 14.40
N LEU A 195 1.13 -4.80 13.21
CA LEU A 195 0.83 -3.73 12.27
C LEU A 195 0.37 -4.32 10.96
N GLY A 196 -0.54 -3.63 10.31
CA GLY A 196 -1.05 -3.90 9.00
C GLY A 196 -1.06 -2.64 8.15
N ILE A 197 -0.86 -2.76 6.85
CA ILE A 197 -0.91 -1.63 5.93
C ILE A 197 -1.79 -1.98 4.73
N GLU A 198 -2.59 -1.01 4.30
CA GLU A 198 -3.34 -1.03 3.05
C GLU A 198 -2.92 0.21 2.26
N MET A 199 -2.63 0.05 0.98
CA MET A 199 -2.06 1.12 0.15
C MET A 199 -2.91 1.28 -1.11
N GLU A 200 -3.53 2.43 -1.28
CA GLU A 200 -4.30 2.77 -2.48
C GLU A 200 -3.46 3.61 -3.46
N PHE A 201 -3.58 3.27 -4.74
CA PHE A 201 -2.93 3.92 -5.87
C PHE A 201 -3.97 4.33 -6.91
N SER A 202 -3.83 5.53 -7.48
CA SER A 202 -4.63 5.97 -8.62
C SER A 202 -4.00 7.14 -9.35
N ASN A 203 -3.97 7.05 -10.68
CA ASN A 203 -3.58 8.16 -11.55
C ASN A 203 -4.64 9.27 -11.64
N LEU A 204 -5.91 8.94 -11.34
CA LEU A 204 -7.02 9.92 -11.21
C LEU A 204 -7.08 10.58 -9.83
N GLY A 205 -6.42 10.00 -8.82
CA GLY A 205 -6.52 10.46 -7.44
C GLY A 205 -7.96 10.40 -6.91
N ARG A 206 -8.45 11.51 -6.33
CA ARG A 206 -9.76 11.58 -5.66
C ARG A 206 -10.98 11.30 -6.55
N TYR A 207 -10.78 11.26 -7.87
CA TYR A 207 -11.82 10.96 -8.86
C TYR A 207 -11.92 9.47 -9.21
N ALA A 208 -11.07 8.62 -8.63
CA ALA A 208 -11.10 7.17 -8.86
C ALA A 208 -12.38 6.49 -8.35
N THR A 209 -13.14 7.16 -7.49
CA THR A 209 -14.35 6.63 -6.86
C THR A 209 -15.51 6.53 -7.84
N PHE A 210 -16.39 5.55 -7.61
CA PHE A 210 -17.53 5.27 -8.48
C PHE A 210 -18.53 6.43 -8.63
N ASP A 211 -18.70 7.28 -7.62
CA ASP A 211 -19.58 8.46 -7.69
C ASP A 211 -19.07 9.55 -8.64
N LYS A 212 -17.86 9.39 -9.20
CA LYS A 212 -17.18 10.36 -10.06
C LYS A 212 -16.80 9.80 -11.44
N ILE A 213 -17.51 8.76 -11.92
CA ILE A 213 -17.29 8.14 -13.24
C ILE A 213 -17.14 9.21 -14.33
N GLY A 214 -16.08 9.08 -15.14
CA GLY A 214 -15.81 9.97 -16.26
C GLY A 214 -15.09 11.27 -15.91
N LYS A 215 -15.00 11.65 -14.63
CA LYS A 215 -14.33 12.89 -14.22
C LYS A 215 -12.83 12.70 -14.10
N GLY A 216 -12.07 13.67 -14.61
CA GLY A 216 -10.61 13.69 -14.52
C GLY A 216 -9.92 12.59 -15.32
N LEU A 217 -10.65 11.87 -16.19
CA LEU A 217 -10.07 10.84 -17.04
C LEU A 217 -8.95 11.43 -17.90
N ASP A 218 -7.78 10.85 -17.75
CA ASP A 218 -6.64 11.08 -18.63
C ASP A 218 -6.60 9.93 -19.64
N PHE A 219 -6.85 10.21 -20.91
CA PHE A 219 -6.77 9.21 -21.98
C PHE A 219 -5.35 8.69 -22.20
N GLN A 220 -4.34 9.34 -21.61
CA GLN A 220 -2.96 8.88 -21.61
C GLN A 220 -2.63 7.97 -20.41
N ASP A 221 -3.51 7.85 -19.40
CA ASP A 221 -3.33 6.90 -18.30
C ASP A 221 -3.42 5.47 -18.83
N PRO A 222 -2.31 4.69 -18.89
CA PRO A 222 -2.32 3.37 -19.51
C PRO A 222 -3.16 2.34 -18.74
N PHE A 223 -3.59 2.65 -17.52
CA PHE A 223 -4.41 1.76 -16.70
C PHE A 223 -5.90 2.13 -16.68
N HIS A 224 -6.31 3.26 -17.29
CA HIS A 224 -7.72 3.67 -17.38
C HIS A 224 -8.44 3.55 -16.01
N ASN A 225 -7.85 4.10 -14.94
CA ASN A 225 -8.37 3.97 -13.57
C ASN A 225 -8.64 2.52 -13.12
N MET A 226 -7.85 1.55 -13.60
CA MET A 226 -8.01 0.13 -13.30
C MET A 226 -9.34 -0.48 -13.74
N GLU A 227 -10.01 0.10 -14.74
CA GLU A 227 -11.27 -0.44 -15.27
C GLU A 227 -11.11 -1.91 -15.74
N TYR A 228 -9.98 -2.25 -16.35
CA TYR A 228 -9.72 -3.58 -16.91
C TYR A 228 -9.05 -4.54 -15.92
N TYR A 229 -8.97 -4.20 -14.64
CA TYR A 229 -8.24 -4.97 -13.64
C TYR A 229 -8.63 -6.46 -13.57
N SER A 230 -9.93 -6.77 -13.48
CA SER A 230 -10.41 -8.16 -13.49
C SER A 230 -10.34 -8.81 -14.87
N ALA A 231 -10.41 -8.02 -15.95
CA ALA A 231 -10.30 -8.53 -17.32
C ALA A 231 -8.88 -9.03 -17.65
N PHE A 232 -7.87 -8.45 -17.01
CA PHE A 232 -6.48 -8.91 -17.01
C PHE A 232 -6.17 -9.92 -15.88
N VAL A 233 -7.18 -10.36 -15.14
CA VAL A 233 -7.06 -11.39 -14.08
C VAL A 233 -6.06 -10.99 -12.97
N LEU A 234 -5.94 -9.68 -12.70
CA LEU A 234 -4.94 -9.19 -11.76
C LEU A 234 -5.18 -9.62 -10.31
N ASP A 235 -6.42 -9.94 -9.93
CA ASP A 235 -6.77 -10.52 -8.62
C ASP A 235 -5.94 -11.77 -8.29
N ASP A 236 -5.76 -12.64 -9.28
CA ASP A 236 -5.03 -13.88 -9.09
C ASP A 236 -3.52 -13.70 -9.25
N VAL A 237 -3.06 -12.69 -9.98
CA VAL A 237 -1.63 -12.44 -10.24
C VAL A 237 -0.98 -11.67 -9.09
N THR A 238 -1.69 -10.69 -8.53
CA THR A 238 -1.16 -9.73 -7.54
C THR A 238 -1.31 -10.23 -6.09
N TRP A 239 -1.74 -11.47 -5.91
CA TRP A 239 -2.12 -12.09 -4.63
C TRP A 239 -1.07 -12.01 -3.51
N ARG A 240 0.22 -11.94 -3.86
CA ARG A 240 1.34 -11.87 -2.89
C ARG A 240 1.35 -10.57 -2.10
N LEU A 241 0.92 -9.49 -2.74
CA LEU A 241 0.78 -8.16 -2.15
C LEU A 241 -0.69 -7.82 -1.85
N GLY A 242 -1.57 -8.81 -1.97
CA GLY A 242 -3.00 -8.65 -1.69
C GLY A 242 -3.68 -7.66 -2.63
N GLY A 243 -3.34 -7.69 -3.92
CA GLY A 243 -3.90 -6.76 -4.88
C GLY A 243 -5.42 -6.93 -5.08
N TYR A 244 -6.13 -5.81 -5.12
CA TYR A 244 -7.54 -5.72 -5.51
C TYR A 244 -7.88 -4.29 -6.00
N VAL A 245 -9.11 -4.08 -6.44
CA VAL A 245 -9.62 -2.75 -6.76
C VAL A 245 -10.72 -2.35 -5.78
N ASP A 246 -10.50 -1.27 -5.02
CA ASP A 246 -11.55 -0.63 -4.23
C ASP A 246 -12.21 0.50 -5.04
N THR A 247 -13.52 0.40 -5.17
CA THR A 247 -14.35 1.36 -5.94
C THR A 247 -15.17 2.27 -5.06
N HIS A 248 -15.05 2.09 -3.74
CA HIS A 248 -15.74 2.85 -2.73
C HIS A 248 -17.29 2.82 -2.86
N VAL A 249 -17.88 1.71 -3.32
CA VAL A 249 -19.35 1.45 -3.33
C VAL A 249 -19.79 0.47 -2.24
N ARG A 250 -20.87 0.77 -1.51
CA ARG A 250 -21.55 -0.19 -0.60
C ARG A 250 -22.59 -1.03 -1.37
N GLY A 251 -22.67 -2.33 -1.11
CA GLY A 251 -23.77 -3.19 -1.62
C GLY A 251 -23.52 -3.99 -2.90
N ARG A 252 -22.25 -4.18 -3.31
CA ARG A 252 -21.82 -4.82 -4.57
C ARG A 252 -22.24 -6.27 -4.85
N ARG A 253 -23.05 -6.93 -4.01
CA ARG A 253 -23.61 -8.24 -4.40
C ARG A 253 -24.58 -8.14 -5.58
N LEU A 254 -24.99 -6.94 -6.00
CA LEU A 254 -26.06 -6.73 -6.99
C LEU A 254 -25.60 -6.23 -8.38
N PHE A 255 -24.35 -5.81 -8.59
CA PHE A 255 -23.89 -5.31 -9.90
C PHE A 255 -22.53 -5.90 -10.27
N THR A 256 -22.55 -6.95 -11.09
CA THR A 256 -21.40 -7.60 -11.73
C THR A 256 -20.87 -6.82 -12.94
N LEU A 257 -20.97 -5.50 -12.93
CA LEU A 257 -20.59 -4.67 -14.06
C LEU A 257 -19.07 -4.48 -14.07
N SER A 258 -18.40 -5.21 -14.95
CA SER A 258 -16.95 -5.29 -15.16
C SER A 258 -16.31 -4.03 -15.78
N ARG A 259 -16.94 -2.85 -15.61
CA ARG A 259 -16.55 -1.59 -16.29
C ARG A 259 -16.43 -0.40 -15.33
N PHE A 260 -16.19 -0.68 -14.06
CA PHE A 260 -16.03 0.37 -13.06
C PHE A 260 -14.67 0.23 -12.42
N GLY A 261 -13.77 1.13 -12.83
CA GLY A 261 -12.46 1.31 -12.23
C GLY A 261 -12.51 1.74 -10.75
N GLY A 262 -11.34 1.91 -10.16
CA GLY A 262 -11.18 2.25 -8.75
C GLY A 262 -9.73 2.44 -8.36
N PHE A 263 -9.50 2.58 -7.06
CA PHE A 263 -8.16 2.54 -6.52
C PHE A 263 -7.57 1.14 -6.68
N TYR A 264 -6.39 1.05 -7.28
CA TYR A 264 -5.59 -0.15 -7.18
C TYR A 264 -5.06 -0.23 -5.75
N GLU A 265 -5.31 -1.33 -5.05
CA GLU A 265 -4.92 -1.45 -3.66
C GLU A 265 -3.97 -2.62 -3.44
N TYR A 266 -2.94 -2.42 -2.62
CA TYR A 266 -2.22 -3.50 -1.96
C TYR A 266 -2.68 -3.67 -0.52
N CYS A 267 -3.42 -4.76 -0.28
CA CYS A 267 -3.82 -5.19 1.06
C CYS A 267 -2.74 -6.07 1.69
N LEU A 268 -1.74 -5.43 2.29
CA LEU A 268 -0.65 -6.15 2.97
C LEU A 268 -1.09 -6.67 4.36
N VAL A 269 -2.32 -6.36 4.77
CA VAL A 269 -3.11 -7.08 5.77
C VAL A 269 -3.91 -8.16 5.06
N ARG A 270 -3.47 -9.42 5.10
CA ARG A 270 -4.06 -10.41 4.21
C ARG A 270 -5.45 -10.83 4.67
N ILE A 271 -6.49 -10.13 4.22
CA ILE A 271 -7.88 -10.45 4.53
C ILE A 271 -8.39 -11.57 3.61
N ASP A 272 -8.81 -12.69 4.17
CA ASP A 272 -9.64 -13.63 3.40
C ASP A 272 -11.06 -13.06 3.36
N TYR A 273 -11.38 -12.24 2.34
CA TYR A 273 -12.66 -11.52 2.22
C TYR A 273 -13.91 -12.39 2.46
N PRO A 274 -13.98 -13.66 2.02
CA PRO A 274 -15.10 -14.54 2.35
C PRO A 274 -15.22 -14.92 3.84
N ARG A 275 -14.14 -14.81 4.63
CA ARG A 275 -14.02 -15.39 5.98
C ARG A 275 -13.55 -14.42 7.08
N LYS A 276 -13.25 -13.17 6.75
CA LYS A 276 -12.81 -12.10 7.69
C LYS A 276 -11.53 -12.43 8.48
N TYR A 277 -10.70 -13.36 8.02
CA TYR A 277 -9.40 -13.62 8.65
C TYR A 277 -8.42 -12.52 8.29
N SER A 278 -7.72 -11.94 9.26
CA SER A 278 -6.59 -11.04 9.01
C SER A 278 -5.27 -11.70 9.38
N LEU A 279 -4.25 -11.43 8.59
CA LEU A 279 -2.84 -11.64 8.95
C LEU A 279 -2.17 -10.27 8.95
N PRO A 280 -1.75 -9.75 10.12
CA PRO A 280 -0.95 -8.54 10.19
C PRO A 280 0.34 -8.71 9.39
N LEU A 281 0.87 -7.60 8.88
CA LEU A 281 2.09 -7.58 8.08
C LEU A 281 3.31 -7.95 8.94
N THR A 282 3.50 -7.23 10.05
CA THR A 282 4.71 -7.32 10.90
C THR A 282 4.45 -6.64 12.24
N THR A 283 5.27 -6.89 13.26
CA THR A 283 5.33 -6.06 14.47
C THR A 283 6.41 -4.98 14.40
N ASP A 284 7.29 -5.05 13.40
CA ASP A 284 8.45 -4.19 13.22
C ASP A 284 8.09 -2.94 12.38
N PRO A 285 8.08 -1.72 12.98
CA PRO A 285 7.77 -0.50 12.26
C PRO A 285 8.75 -0.15 11.14
N ALA A 286 10.02 -0.56 11.22
CA ALA A 286 10.98 -0.34 10.15
C ALA A 286 10.70 -1.26 8.95
N VAL A 287 10.34 -2.53 9.19
CA VAL A 287 9.86 -3.42 8.12
C VAL A 287 8.61 -2.83 7.46
N ALA A 288 7.63 -2.36 8.23
CA ALA A 288 6.42 -1.74 7.66
C ALA A 288 6.75 -0.49 6.82
N ALA A 289 7.61 0.42 7.33
CA ALA A 289 8.01 1.62 6.61
C ALA A 289 8.75 1.32 5.30
N ASN A 290 9.70 0.39 5.34
CA ASN A 290 10.39 -0.07 4.12
C ASN A 290 9.38 -0.74 3.19
N MET A 291 8.42 -1.49 3.72
CA MET A 291 7.47 -2.19 2.86
C MET A 291 6.56 -1.24 2.08
N ILE A 292 6.15 -0.13 2.71
CA ILE A 292 5.43 0.96 2.03
C ILE A 292 6.29 1.52 0.87
N ARG A 293 7.55 1.88 1.15
CA ARG A 293 8.45 2.47 0.14
C ARG A 293 8.65 1.53 -1.05
N GLU A 294 9.04 0.29 -0.80
CA GLU A 294 9.39 -0.63 -1.87
C GLU A 294 8.16 -1.06 -2.68
N ALA A 295 6.96 -1.10 -2.07
CA ALA A 295 5.73 -1.35 -2.80
C ALA A 295 5.32 -0.17 -3.70
N ILE A 296 5.52 1.08 -3.28
CA ILE A 296 5.30 2.26 -4.14
C ILE A 296 6.22 2.21 -5.36
N ASP A 297 7.49 1.91 -5.14
CA ASP A 297 8.48 1.86 -6.21
C ASP A 297 8.24 0.66 -7.14
N PHE A 298 7.70 -0.44 -6.63
CA PHE A 298 7.39 -1.62 -7.43
C PHE A 298 6.33 -1.35 -8.50
N VAL A 299 5.38 -0.43 -8.26
CA VAL A 299 4.34 0.00 -9.21
C VAL A 299 4.42 1.49 -9.50
N ARG A 300 5.63 1.98 -9.81
CA ARG A 300 5.89 3.40 -10.01
C ARG A 300 5.02 4.06 -11.08
N GLU A 301 4.46 3.30 -12.01
CA GLU A 301 3.60 3.78 -13.09
C GLU A 301 2.21 4.23 -12.61
N ILE A 302 1.85 3.90 -11.37
CA ILE A 302 0.58 4.29 -10.75
C ILE A 302 0.89 5.22 -9.56
N LYS A 303 0.26 6.39 -9.54
CA LYS A 303 0.50 7.40 -8.48
C LYS A 303 0.00 6.90 -7.12
N PRO A 304 0.79 7.07 -6.05
CA PRO A 304 0.31 6.79 -4.70
C PRO A 304 -0.84 7.74 -4.32
N HIS A 305 -1.85 7.21 -3.63
CA HIS A 305 -3.02 7.99 -3.23
C HIS A 305 -3.24 7.97 -1.72
N SER A 306 -3.48 6.81 -1.11
CA SER A 306 -3.80 6.73 0.32
C SER A 306 -3.12 5.57 1.03
N LEU A 307 -2.96 5.72 2.34
CA LEU A 307 -2.41 4.72 3.23
C LEU A 307 -3.42 4.50 4.36
N HIS A 308 -3.73 3.24 4.66
CA HIS A 308 -4.37 2.88 5.91
C HIS A 308 -3.36 2.14 6.78
N LEU A 309 -3.19 2.61 8.01
CA LEU A 309 -2.39 1.94 9.03
C LEU A 309 -3.32 1.25 10.02
N ASN A 310 -3.17 -0.07 10.14
CA ASN A 310 -3.93 -0.93 11.04
C ASN A 310 -3.03 -1.35 12.19
N ILE A 311 -3.37 -1.02 13.43
CA ILE A 311 -2.56 -1.36 14.61
C ILE A 311 -3.42 -2.14 15.61
N GLU A 312 -2.97 -3.33 16.01
CA GLU A 312 -3.69 -4.13 17.00
C GLU A 312 -3.84 -3.37 18.32
N HIS A 313 -5.06 -3.28 18.83
CA HIS A 313 -5.38 -2.60 20.07
C HIS A 313 -4.94 -3.45 21.28
N ARG A 314 -3.75 -3.14 21.79
CA ARG A 314 -3.16 -3.77 22.98
C ARG A 314 -2.93 -2.82 24.16
N GLY A 315 -2.96 -1.51 23.90
CA GLY A 315 -2.60 -0.49 24.88
C GLY A 315 -3.82 0.08 25.61
N LEU A 316 -3.67 0.29 26.92
CA LEU A 316 -4.57 1.08 27.76
C LEU A 316 -3.88 2.41 28.06
N GLY A 317 -3.73 3.27 27.06
CA GLY A 317 -3.29 4.64 27.34
C GLY A 317 -4.30 5.31 28.27
N GLU A 318 -3.82 6.10 29.22
CA GLU A 318 -4.69 6.76 30.22
C GLU A 318 -5.01 8.21 29.84
N VAL A 319 -4.19 8.81 28.97
CA VAL A 319 -4.33 10.21 28.59
C VAL A 319 -5.54 10.38 27.66
N LYS A 320 -6.51 11.20 28.06
CA LYS A 320 -7.63 11.54 27.18
C LYS A 320 -7.12 12.36 25.98
N PRO A 321 -7.32 11.90 24.73
CA PRO A 321 -6.92 12.68 23.57
C PRO A 321 -7.83 13.90 23.39
N VAL A 322 -7.23 15.02 23.00
CA VAL A 322 -7.93 16.26 22.62
C VAL A 322 -7.69 16.58 21.14
N LEU A 323 -8.44 17.54 20.59
CA LEU A 323 -8.37 17.92 19.17
C LEU A 323 -6.92 18.09 18.67
N ASP A 324 -6.11 18.87 19.38
CA ASP A 324 -4.74 19.17 18.99
C ASP A 324 -3.86 17.91 18.82
N ASP A 325 -4.12 16.86 19.60
CA ASP A 325 -3.37 15.61 19.49
C ASP A 325 -3.69 14.90 18.16
N TYR A 326 -4.94 14.92 17.72
CA TYR A 326 -5.35 14.42 16.40
C TYR A 326 -4.86 15.31 15.26
N LEU A 327 -4.80 16.63 15.46
CA LEU A 327 -4.23 17.57 14.49
C LEU A 327 -2.72 17.34 14.30
N CYS A 328 -1.99 16.97 15.36
CA CYS A 328 -0.60 16.52 15.24
C CYS A 328 -0.48 15.28 14.35
N LEU A 329 -1.37 14.29 14.49
CA LEU A 329 -1.38 13.13 13.60
C LEU A 329 -1.68 13.50 12.14
N LEU A 330 -2.62 14.44 11.90
CA LEU A 330 -2.89 14.96 10.56
C LEU A 330 -1.68 15.70 9.97
N MET A 331 -0.97 16.52 10.75
CA MET A 331 0.24 17.19 10.28
C MET A 331 1.37 16.21 9.93
N LEU A 332 1.47 15.09 10.67
CA LEU A 332 2.47 14.06 10.38
C LEU A 332 2.15 13.25 9.13
N GLY A 333 0.91 12.80 9.00
CA GLY A 333 0.54 11.76 8.03
C GLY A 333 -0.50 12.15 7.00
N GLY A 334 -1.26 13.24 7.20
CA GLY A 334 -2.29 13.73 6.27
C GLY A 334 -1.70 14.38 5.02
N ASP A 335 -2.56 14.93 4.16
CA ASP A 335 -2.23 15.57 2.87
C ASP A 335 -2.38 17.10 2.97
N LEU A 336 -1.65 17.69 3.92
CA LEU A 336 -1.59 19.14 4.11
C LEU A 336 -0.81 19.79 2.94
N GLY A 337 -1.47 20.68 2.20
CA GLY A 337 -0.90 21.29 0.99
C GLY A 337 -1.81 22.38 0.42
N ARG A 338 -1.40 22.96 -0.71
CA ARG A 338 -2.29 23.82 -1.49
C ARG A 338 -3.19 22.98 -2.39
N ASP A 339 -4.46 23.34 -2.50
CA ASP A 339 -5.40 22.78 -3.47
C ASP A 339 -5.20 23.38 -4.88
N GLU A 340 -6.02 22.95 -5.84
CA GLU A 340 -6.01 23.42 -7.22
C GLU A 340 -6.29 24.94 -7.32
N GLU A 341 -7.01 25.52 -6.34
CA GLU A 341 -7.26 26.96 -6.22
C GLU A 341 -6.16 27.71 -5.43
N GLY A 342 -5.07 27.03 -5.06
CA GLY A 342 -3.95 27.59 -4.32
C GLY A 342 -4.23 27.79 -2.83
N ARG A 343 -5.37 27.35 -2.29
CA ARG A 343 -5.73 27.49 -0.87
C ARG A 343 -5.09 26.39 -0.05
N LEU A 344 -4.58 26.76 1.12
CA LEU A 344 -4.00 25.82 2.07
C LEU A 344 -5.09 24.98 2.73
N ARG A 345 -5.01 23.65 2.60
CA ARG A 345 -5.97 22.68 3.14
C ARG A 345 -5.29 21.36 3.51
N GLU A 346 -5.92 20.60 4.40
CA GLU A 346 -5.69 19.16 4.44
C GLU A 346 -6.65 18.53 3.42
N LYS A 347 -6.11 18.11 2.26
CA LYS A 347 -6.93 17.91 1.05
C LYS A 347 -7.88 16.73 1.16
N ARG A 348 -7.49 15.63 1.84
CA ARG A 348 -8.31 14.42 1.88
C ARG A 348 -9.55 14.59 2.75
N LEU A 349 -9.38 15.16 3.94
CA LEU A 349 -10.49 15.40 4.88
C LEU A 349 -11.34 16.58 4.40
N ALA A 350 -10.74 17.68 3.93
CA ALA A 350 -11.48 18.82 3.38
C ALA A 350 -12.22 18.47 2.07
N GLY A 351 -11.70 17.53 1.29
CA GLY A 351 -12.27 17.04 0.05
C GLY A 351 -13.33 15.93 0.21
N ASN A 352 -13.68 15.57 1.45
CA ASN A 352 -14.60 14.46 1.76
C ASN A 352 -14.20 13.13 1.12
N GLU A 353 -12.89 12.85 1.03
CA GLU A 353 -12.37 11.62 0.43
C GLU A 353 -12.42 10.42 1.39
N LEU A 354 -12.67 10.67 2.69
CA LEU A 354 -12.60 9.64 3.72
C LEU A 354 -13.98 9.13 4.13
N ARG A 355 -14.11 7.80 4.24
CA ARG A 355 -15.28 7.13 4.82
C ARG A 355 -15.25 7.05 6.35
N GLY A 356 -14.05 7.19 6.91
CA GLY A 356 -13.76 7.21 8.34
C GLY A 356 -12.34 7.73 8.57
N VAL A 357 -12.11 8.39 9.69
CA VAL A 357 -10.80 8.97 10.03
C VAL A 357 -10.00 7.96 10.86
N ILE A 358 -10.57 7.57 12.00
CA ILE A 358 -10.04 6.53 12.89
C ILE A 358 -11.19 5.57 13.20
N GLN A 359 -10.98 4.28 12.96
CA GLN A 359 -12.00 3.25 13.13
C GLN A 359 -11.49 2.09 13.99
N ARG A 360 -12.34 1.61 14.90
CA ARG A 360 -12.11 0.36 15.63
C ARG A 360 -12.78 -0.78 14.89
N ARG A 361 -12.01 -1.80 14.54
CA ARG A 361 -12.46 -2.98 13.79
C ARG A 361 -12.14 -4.25 14.57
N HIS A 362 -12.91 -5.30 14.32
CA HIS A 362 -12.66 -6.63 14.88
C HIS A 362 -12.26 -7.57 13.76
N HIS A 363 -11.00 -8.00 13.75
CA HIS A 363 -10.48 -8.92 12.76
C HIS A 363 -10.25 -10.29 13.37
N LEU A 364 -10.60 -11.37 12.66
CA LEU A 364 -10.35 -12.74 13.13
C LEU A 364 -8.88 -13.09 12.85
N SER A 365 -8.08 -13.32 13.89
CA SER A 365 -6.69 -13.76 13.71
C SER A 365 -6.66 -15.13 13.05
N PHE A 366 -5.86 -15.28 11.99
CA PHE A 366 -5.70 -16.57 11.31
C PHE A 366 -4.97 -17.61 12.18
N PHE A 367 -4.03 -17.19 13.04
CA PHE A 367 -3.25 -18.12 13.86
C PHE A 367 -3.95 -18.50 15.15
N GLU A 368 -4.66 -17.56 15.75
CA GLU A 368 -5.26 -17.73 17.08
C GLU A 368 -6.75 -18.04 17.02
N GLU A 369 -7.40 -17.86 15.87
CA GLU A 369 -8.86 -17.99 15.70
C GLU A 369 -9.70 -17.15 16.68
N VAL A 370 -9.09 -16.09 17.23
CA VAL A 370 -9.72 -15.12 18.13
C VAL A 370 -9.89 -13.79 17.41
N LYS A 371 -10.99 -13.10 17.68
CA LYS A 371 -11.20 -11.73 17.22
C LYS A 371 -10.26 -10.78 17.98
N LYS A 372 -9.40 -10.10 17.25
CA LYS A 372 -8.55 -9.03 17.77
C LYS A 372 -9.16 -7.70 17.37
N GLU A 373 -9.10 -6.76 18.29
CA GLU A 373 -9.45 -5.39 18.00
C GLU A 373 -8.27 -4.68 17.33
N VAL A 374 -8.57 -3.91 16.29
CA VAL A 374 -7.60 -3.18 15.47
C VAL A 374 -8.09 -1.75 15.34
N VAL A 375 -7.19 -0.80 15.56
CA VAL A 375 -7.41 0.60 15.23
C VAL A 375 -6.87 0.86 13.84
N GLU A 376 -7.74 1.30 12.94
CA GLU A 376 -7.42 1.69 11.58
C GLU A 376 -7.38 3.21 11.48
N TYR A 377 -6.28 3.74 10.93
CA TYR A 377 -6.09 5.14 10.62
C TYR A 377 -6.10 5.32 9.09
N SER A 378 -7.22 5.80 8.54
CA SER A 378 -7.46 5.82 7.08
C SER A 378 -7.17 7.17 6.41
N PHE A 379 -6.84 8.20 7.19
CA PHE A 379 -6.58 9.55 6.66
C PHE A 379 -5.16 9.76 6.11
N LEU A 380 -4.26 8.80 6.32
CA LEU A 380 -2.86 8.96 5.93
C LEU A 380 -2.72 9.09 4.41
N ARG A 381 -1.90 10.03 3.97
CA ARG A 381 -1.52 10.14 2.57
C ARG A 381 -0.46 9.09 2.26
N LEU A 382 -0.51 8.53 1.04
CA LEU A 382 0.61 7.80 0.47
C LEU A 382 1.40 8.77 -0.43
N TRP A 383 2.69 8.91 -0.18
CA TRP A 383 3.66 9.74 -0.90
C TRP A 383 4.90 8.93 -1.33
N ARG A 384 5.53 9.34 -2.43
CA ARG A 384 6.77 8.71 -2.91
C ARG A 384 7.95 9.12 -2.05
N HIS A 385 9.01 8.30 -2.06
CA HIS A 385 10.26 8.71 -1.44
C HIS A 385 10.78 10.01 -2.10
N GLY A 386 11.16 10.98 -1.27
CA GLY A 386 11.58 12.32 -1.73
C GLY A 386 10.45 13.36 -1.84
N ASP A 387 9.18 12.96 -1.90
CA ASP A 387 8.04 13.92 -1.88
C ASP A 387 7.95 14.66 -0.53
N ARG A 388 8.48 14.04 0.52
CA ARG A 388 8.65 14.61 1.86
C ARG A 388 10.10 14.43 2.29
N ASP A 389 10.56 15.32 3.16
CA ASP A 389 11.89 15.26 3.78
C ASP A 389 11.98 14.29 4.97
N TYR A 390 10.98 13.42 5.13
CA TYR A 390 10.94 12.38 6.14
C TYR A 390 10.22 11.13 5.60
N ASP A 391 10.65 9.96 6.10
CA ASP A 391 10.07 8.66 5.74
C ASP A 391 8.86 8.29 6.61
N TYR A 392 8.25 7.14 6.31
CA TYR A 392 7.11 6.60 7.07
C TYR A 392 7.45 6.13 8.48
N LEU A 393 8.72 5.82 8.79
CA LEU A 393 9.10 5.32 10.12
C LEU A 393 8.69 6.24 11.27
N PRO A 394 9.04 7.54 11.30
CA PRO A 394 8.59 8.45 12.36
C PRO A 394 7.06 8.56 12.44
N VAL A 395 6.34 8.43 11.32
CA VAL A 395 4.88 8.42 11.29
C VAL A 395 4.35 7.14 11.96
N ILE A 396 4.80 5.96 11.57
CA ILE A 396 4.38 4.70 12.18
C ILE A 396 4.70 4.68 13.68
N MET A 397 5.89 5.17 14.07
CA MET A 397 6.29 5.29 15.47
C MET A 397 5.38 6.24 16.26
N ALA A 398 4.98 7.38 15.67
CA ALA A 398 4.05 8.31 16.30
C ALA A 398 2.69 7.65 16.57
N PHE A 399 2.17 6.88 15.61
CA PHE A 399 0.86 6.23 15.74
C PHE A 399 0.90 5.06 16.74
N LYS A 400 1.99 4.29 16.79
CA LYS A 400 2.21 3.28 17.85
C LYS A 400 2.25 3.94 19.23
N GLY A 401 3.08 4.97 19.40
CA GLY A 401 3.17 5.71 20.66
C GLY A 401 1.86 6.38 21.06
N PHE A 402 1.10 6.90 20.09
CA PHE A 402 -0.22 7.47 20.32
C PHE A 402 -1.18 6.42 20.93
N GLN A 403 -1.23 5.22 20.36
CA GLN A 403 -2.11 4.15 20.81
C GLN A 403 -1.80 3.62 22.22
N TYR A 404 -0.54 3.68 22.66
CA TYR A 404 -0.14 3.30 24.01
C TYR A 404 -0.18 4.47 25.01
N GLY A 405 -0.06 5.70 24.54
CA GLY A 405 -0.08 6.89 25.41
C GLY A 405 -1.50 7.41 25.68
N TYR A 406 -2.37 7.37 24.68
CA TYR A 406 -3.72 7.92 24.74
C TYR A 406 -4.79 6.84 24.90
N ASN A 407 -5.87 7.21 25.57
CA ASN A 407 -7.04 6.36 25.76
C ASN A 407 -7.85 6.28 24.46
N MET A 408 -7.68 5.17 23.73
CA MET A 408 -8.38 4.89 22.48
C MET A 408 -9.83 4.40 22.67
N ASP A 409 -10.25 4.10 23.91
CA ASP A 409 -11.65 3.83 24.21
C ASP A 409 -12.50 5.09 24.19
N LEU A 410 -11.89 6.25 24.40
CA LEU A 410 -12.56 7.52 24.27
C LEU A 410 -12.80 7.84 22.79
N SER A 411 -14.06 8.17 22.48
CA SER A 411 -14.57 8.34 21.14
C SER A 411 -13.79 9.39 20.34
N CYS A 412 -13.03 8.95 19.33
CA CYS A 412 -12.44 9.85 18.33
C CYS A 412 -13.52 10.63 17.55
N ARG A 413 -14.78 10.16 17.52
CA ARG A 413 -15.89 10.80 16.77
C ARG A 413 -16.13 12.22 17.25
N ASP A 414 -15.89 12.49 18.53
CA ASP A 414 -16.13 13.77 19.16
C ASP A 414 -15.20 14.86 18.59
N GLN A 415 -14.04 14.46 18.06
CA GLN A 415 -13.05 15.39 17.50
C GLN A 415 -13.11 15.50 15.97
N VAL A 416 -13.82 14.60 15.27
CA VAL A 416 -13.87 14.58 13.79
C VAL A 416 -14.35 15.91 13.20
N GLN A 417 -15.35 16.55 13.83
CA GLN A 417 -15.85 17.85 13.36
C GLN A 417 -14.80 18.95 13.51
N GLY A 418 -14.05 18.95 14.62
CA GLY A 418 -12.92 19.87 14.82
C GLY A 418 -11.80 19.65 13.81
N MET A 419 -11.51 18.38 13.50
CA MET A 419 -10.53 18.02 12.47
C MET A 419 -10.97 18.48 11.08
N LEU A 420 -12.25 18.29 10.72
CA LEU A 420 -12.80 18.74 9.44
C LEU A 420 -12.75 20.27 9.31
N HIS A 421 -13.11 20.98 10.39
CA HIS A 421 -13.02 22.45 10.41
C HIS A 421 -11.57 22.91 10.22
N TRP A 422 -10.61 22.31 10.93
CA TRP A 422 -9.19 22.63 10.74
C TRP A 422 -8.69 22.25 9.34
N ALA A 423 -9.13 21.13 8.75
CA ALA A 423 -8.72 20.72 7.42
C ALA A 423 -9.12 21.73 6.32
N GLN A 424 -10.28 22.38 6.46
CA GLN A 424 -10.74 23.43 5.54
C GLN A 424 -9.94 24.72 5.66
N ASN A 425 -9.42 25.03 6.84
CA ASN A 425 -8.62 26.22 7.12
C ASN A 425 -7.51 25.94 8.14
N PRO A 426 -6.41 25.28 7.72
CA PRO A 426 -5.36 24.85 8.62
C PRO A 426 -4.70 26.04 9.31
N ARG A 427 -4.56 25.95 10.63
CA ARG A 427 -3.92 26.96 11.48
C ARG A 427 -2.81 26.33 12.33
N PRO A 428 -1.75 27.07 12.68
CA PRO A 428 -0.72 26.56 13.55
C PRO A 428 -1.31 26.18 14.92
N LEU A 429 -0.75 25.14 15.50
CA LEU A 429 -1.05 24.64 16.84
C LEU A 429 -0.16 25.33 17.88
N PRO A 430 -0.61 25.42 19.14
CA PRO A 430 0.24 25.86 20.24
C PRO A 430 1.47 24.95 20.41
N GLU A 431 2.65 25.54 20.63
CA GLU A 431 3.89 24.77 20.87
C GLU A 431 3.79 23.86 22.09
N SER A 432 3.01 24.25 23.11
CA SER A 432 2.71 23.44 24.27
C SER A 432 1.91 22.18 23.91
N SER A 433 0.98 22.27 22.96
CA SER A 433 0.22 21.12 22.46
C SER A 433 1.11 20.14 21.69
N ILE A 434 1.99 20.65 20.81
CA ILE A 434 2.97 19.82 20.10
C ILE A 434 3.92 19.12 21.08
N SER A 435 4.43 19.86 22.07
CA SER A 435 5.36 19.32 23.08
C SER A 435 4.69 18.25 23.95
N ARG A 436 3.44 18.48 24.37
CA ARG A 436 2.62 17.50 25.09
C ARG A 436 2.42 16.25 24.25
N PHE A 437 2.01 16.39 22.99
CA PHE A 437 1.81 15.26 22.07
C PHE A 437 3.06 14.40 21.95
N VAL A 438 4.22 15.01 21.68
CA VAL A 438 5.49 14.27 21.55
C VAL A 438 5.90 13.62 22.86
N ALA A 439 5.67 14.27 24.00
CA ALA A 439 5.94 13.66 25.32
C ALA A 439 5.07 12.43 25.55
N THR A 440 3.77 12.50 25.28
CA THR A 440 2.83 11.37 25.43
C THR A 440 3.16 10.24 24.46
N VAL A 441 3.51 10.54 23.21
CA VAL A 441 3.94 9.52 22.22
C VAL A 441 5.21 8.80 22.68
N LYS A 442 6.22 9.54 23.19
CA LYS A 442 7.43 8.91 23.75
C LYS A 442 7.11 8.01 24.95
N SER A 443 6.23 8.47 25.84
CA SER A 443 5.77 7.66 26.97
C SER A 443 5.05 6.40 26.50
N GLY A 444 4.17 6.51 25.50
CA GLY A 444 3.46 5.36 24.92
C GLY A 444 4.43 4.35 24.29
N LEU A 445 5.45 4.80 23.55
CA LEU A 445 6.49 3.93 23.01
C LEU A 445 7.30 3.23 24.12
N GLN A 446 7.52 3.89 25.26
CA GLN A 446 8.13 3.25 26.43
C GLN A 446 7.21 2.18 27.02
N CYS A 447 5.90 2.44 27.08
CA CYS A 447 4.90 1.49 27.56
C CYS A 447 4.75 0.26 26.65
N GLU A 448 4.95 0.38 25.33
CA GLU A 448 5.01 -0.80 24.45
C GLU A 448 6.16 -1.74 24.85
N GLY A 449 7.24 -1.19 25.40
CA GLY A 449 8.35 -1.96 25.96
C GLY A 449 9.22 -2.68 24.93
N ALA A 450 9.12 -2.31 23.64
CA ALA A 450 9.82 -3.00 22.55
C ALA A 450 11.14 -2.33 22.12
N HIS A 451 11.34 -1.06 22.48
CA HIS A 451 12.41 -0.24 21.90
C HIS A 451 13.33 0.34 22.98
N PRO A 452 14.65 0.45 22.72
CA PRO A 452 15.56 1.08 23.66
C PRO A 452 15.27 2.57 23.82
N ARG A 453 15.47 3.10 25.03
CA ARG A 453 15.16 4.51 25.37
C ARG A 453 15.79 5.51 24.40
N GLN A 454 17.04 5.29 24.00
CA GLN A 454 17.75 6.19 23.07
C GLN A 454 17.03 6.30 21.72
N LEU A 455 16.54 5.19 21.19
CA LEU A 455 15.81 5.17 19.92
C LEU A 455 14.47 5.89 20.05
N ILE A 456 13.76 5.70 21.17
CA ILE A 456 12.51 6.42 21.44
C ILE A 456 12.74 7.93 21.48
N LEU A 457 13.83 8.39 22.11
CA LEU A 457 14.20 9.80 22.14
C LEU A 457 14.50 10.33 20.73
N GLN A 458 15.31 9.61 19.94
CA GLN A 458 15.64 9.97 18.56
C GLN A 458 14.38 10.06 17.67
N GLN A 459 13.46 9.10 17.77
CA GLN A 459 12.22 9.14 17.00
C GLN A 459 11.30 10.28 17.48
N GLY A 460 11.25 10.54 18.78
CA GLY A 460 10.50 11.68 19.32
C GLY A 460 11.03 13.03 18.84
N GLU A 461 12.36 13.20 18.73
CA GLU A 461 12.99 14.39 18.16
C GLU A 461 12.68 14.55 16.67
N LYS A 462 12.71 13.46 15.89
CA LYS A 462 12.30 13.48 14.48
C LYS A 462 10.84 13.90 14.32
N ILE A 463 9.93 13.32 15.13
CA ILE A 463 8.50 13.67 15.13
C ILE A 463 8.32 15.15 15.48
N LEU A 464 8.99 15.64 16.52
CA LEU A 464 8.94 17.04 16.92
C LEU A 464 9.40 17.97 15.79
N THR A 465 10.51 17.63 15.14
CA THR A 465 11.09 18.42 14.04
C THR A 465 10.11 18.54 12.88
N VAL A 466 9.48 17.42 12.48
CA VAL A 466 8.46 17.40 11.41
C VAL A 466 7.26 18.27 11.79
N LEU A 467 6.74 18.12 13.03
CA LEU A 467 5.61 18.91 13.51
C LEU A 467 5.92 20.41 13.55
N GLN A 468 7.09 20.79 14.08
CA GLN A 468 7.53 22.19 14.15
C GLN A 468 7.67 22.80 12.77
N LYS A 469 8.25 22.07 11.81
CA LYS A 469 8.38 22.51 10.42
C LYS A 469 7.01 22.83 9.80
N TRP A 470 6.06 21.89 9.89
CA TRP A 470 4.71 22.13 9.39
C TRP A 470 4.03 23.29 10.13
N ASN A 471 4.22 23.41 11.44
CA ASN A 471 3.63 24.47 12.24
C ASN A 471 4.16 25.86 11.85
N GLN A 472 5.46 25.97 11.62
CA GLN A 472 6.11 27.20 11.16
C GLN A 472 5.62 27.60 9.77
N TRP A 473 5.43 26.62 8.88
CA TRP A 473 4.87 26.87 7.56
C TRP A 473 3.43 27.39 7.63
N LEU A 474 2.57 26.78 8.45
CA LEU A 474 1.21 27.26 8.71
C LEU A 474 1.20 28.71 9.25
N ALA A 475 2.08 29.01 10.21
CA ALA A 475 2.21 30.36 10.77
C ALA A 475 2.71 31.39 9.73
N ALA A 476 3.62 30.99 8.84
CA ALA A 476 4.08 31.84 7.74
C ALA A 476 2.95 32.13 6.74
N GLU A 477 2.13 31.13 6.40
CA GLU A 477 0.99 31.29 5.50
C GLU A 477 -0.09 32.22 6.09
N GLN A 478 -0.38 32.13 7.39
CA GLN A 478 -1.31 33.06 8.05
C GLN A 478 -0.80 34.51 8.03
N ARG A 479 0.49 34.74 8.25
CA ARG A 479 1.07 36.08 8.21
C ARG A 479 0.94 36.74 6.84
N LYS A 480 1.08 35.97 5.75
CA LYS A 480 0.87 36.47 4.37
C LYS A 480 -0.56 36.96 4.15
N ILE A 481 -1.55 36.24 4.68
CA ILE A 481 -2.96 36.64 4.58
C ILE A 481 -3.20 37.94 5.36
N CYS A 482 -2.67 38.04 6.59
CA CYS A 482 -2.79 39.27 7.38
C CYS A 482 -2.10 40.46 6.71
N SER A 483 -0.92 40.29 6.11
CA SER A 483 -0.22 41.38 5.42
C SER A 483 -0.95 41.87 4.17
N VAL A 484 -1.57 40.97 3.39
CA VAL A 484 -2.38 41.34 2.21
C VAL A 484 -3.63 42.11 2.65
N LEU A 485 -4.28 41.70 3.74
CA LEU A 485 -5.42 42.44 4.28
C LEU A 485 -5.00 43.82 4.81
N VAL A 486 -3.89 43.93 5.54
CA VAL A 486 -3.40 45.22 6.03
C VAL A 486 -3.01 46.17 4.90
N VAL A 487 -2.41 45.66 3.81
CA VAL A 487 -2.08 46.49 2.63
C VAL A 487 -3.34 46.84 1.84
N GLY A 488 -4.31 45.92 1.68
CA GLY A 488 -5.57 46.19 1.00
C GLY A 488 -6.45 47.21 1.74
N TYR A 489 -6.56 47.09 3.06
CA TYR A 489 -7.24 48.08 3.90
C TYR A 489 -6.44 49.36 4.06
N GLY A 490 -5.09 49.30 4.03
CA GLY A 490 -4.22 50.48 4.04
C GLY A 490 -4.32 51.29 2.74
N LEU A 491 -4.44 50.63 1.59
CA LEU A 491 -4.70 51.27 0.29
C LEU A 491 -6.13 51.85 0.23
N GLN A 492 -7.13 51.13 0.74
CA GLN A 492 -8.49 51.68 0.85
C GLN A 492 -8.56 52.86 1.85
N LEU A 493 -7.78 52.84 2.93
CA LEU A 493 -7.69 53.98 3.85
C LEU A 493 -6.97 55.17 3.20
N MET A 494 -5.92 54.93 2.40
CA MET A 494 -5.21 55.98 1.66
C MET A 494 -6.10 56.60 0.56
N GLU A 495 -6.89 55.79 -0.17
CA GLU A 495 -7.87 56.32 -1.13
C GLU A 495 -8.97 57.15 -0.44
N VAL A 496 -9.37 56.79 0.79
CA VAL A 496 -10.32 57.58 1.60
C VAL A 496 -9.67 58.85 2.16
N ILE A 497 -8.38 58.81 2.52
CA ILE A 497 -7.63 59.99 3.00
C ILE A 497 -7.35 60.98 1.86
N ASP A 498 -7.01 60.51 0.67
CA ASP A 498 -6.82 61.35 -0.52
C ASP A 498 -8.14 61.97 -1.02
N LEU A 499 -9.29 61.29 -0.80
CA LEU A 499 -10.61 61.87 -1.06
C LEU A 499 -11.01 62.97 -0.06
N LEU A 500 -10.42 62.98 1.14
CA LEU A 500 -10.71 63.94 2.22
C LEU A 500 -9.69 65.09 2.30
N ALA A 501 -8.62 65.04 1.50
CA ALA A 501 -7.55 66.05 1.50
C ALA A 501 -7.90 67.48 1.05
N PRO A 502 -9.05 67.81 0.41
CA PRO A 502 -9.38 69.21 0.09
C PRO A 502 -10.41 69.86 1.03
N ILE A 503 -10.56 69.39 2.28
CA ILE A 503 -11.43 70.06 3.28
C ILE A 503 -10.59 70.55 4.48
N CYS A 504 -9.72 71.53 4.23
CA CYS A 504 -9.19 72.42 5.27
C CYS A 504 -8.71 73.73 4.61
N PRO A 505 -9.49 74.83 4.67
CA PRO A 505 -8.99 76.15 4.35
C PRO A 505 -8.18 76.73 5.52
N ALA A 506 -7.23 77.59 5.18
CA ALA A 506 -6.37 78.38 6.06
C ALA A 506 -7.14 79.28 7.03
#